data_AF-A0A958MAB6-F1
#
_entry.id   AF-A0A958MAB6-F1
#
_cell.length_a   1.000
_cell.length_b   1.000
_cell.length_c   1.000
_cell.angle_alpha   90.00
_cell.angle_beta   90.00
_cell.angle_gamma   90.00
#
_symmetry.space_group_name_H-M   'P 1'
#
loop_
_entity.id
_entity.type
_entity.pdbx_description
1 polymer ?
#
loop_
_entity_poly.entity_id
_entity_poly.type
_entity_poly.pdbx_seq_one_letter_code
_entity_poly.pdbx_strand_id
1 'polypeptide(L)'
;AENLEQKAEGDIGRVLNGQASGVQINATNGVSGSATNIVIRGYTSISQGNQPLFIVDGVPFSSDTNAQGNFVNGNNGSSRFIDLDPNNIESINVLKGLAAANLYGTAGRNGVILITTKNGATGNVNKKLEISVNQSVFFTEIASLPDYQDKYGGGFDQAFGWFFSNWGPSFRDSGPEDFGSAFRGVANDGTILISHPTQNNAAVAAAFPEFADTPYPYRPYDNVKDFFRTGSAVNTSINAQGRSEDGKISYAANFGHLEDKGFTPGNKLRRNTFGFGGKAELSNSFSINGTLGYTRTDFFSPPVAASTGNGAFGSGSSVFGHVFFTPRSIDLMGLPYQNPID
;
A
#
# COMPACT_ATOMS: atom_id res chain seq x y z
N ALA A 1 16.69 12.92 -9.96
CA ALA A 1 15.30 13.38 -10.14
C ALA A 1 14.58 12.57 -11.22
N GLU A 2 15.08 12.56 -12.46
CA GLU A 2 14.37 11.97 -13.62
C GLU A 2 13.95 10.49 -13.44
N ASN A 3 14.83 9.64 -12.90
CA ASN A 3 14.49 8.23 -12.59
C ASN A 3 13.43 8.06 -11.48
N LEU A 4 13.18 9.09 -10.66
CA LEU A 4 12.17 9.06 -9.60
C LEU A 4 10.78 9.42 -10.15
N GLU A 5 10.71 10.34 -11.10
CA GLU A 5 9.46 10.81 -11.74
C GLU A 5 8.82 9.72 -12.62
N GLN A 6 9.63 8.79 -13.15
CA GLN A 6 9.18 7.73 -14.06
C GLN A 6 8.69 6.44 -13.39
N LYS A 7 8.68 6.35 -12.05
CA LYS A 7 8.20 5.15 -11.35
C LYS A 7 6.70 5.21 -11.06
N ALA A 8 6.07 4.03 -11.12
CA ALA A 8 4.67 3.82 -10.75
C ALA A 8 4.35 4.11 -9.28
N GLU A 9 5.40 4.26 -8.47
CA GLU A 9 5.33 4.32 -7.03
C GLU A 9 5.34 5.77 -6.57
N GLY A 10 4.26 6.20 -5.92
CA GLY A 10 4.09 7.58 -5.45
C GLY A 10 4.86 7.90 -4.16
N ASP A 11 5.46 6.89 -3.52
CA ASP A 11 6.23 7.02 -2.29
C ASP A 11 7.73 7.08 -2.56
N ILE A 12 8.35 8.22 -2.25
CA ILE A 12 9.80 8.44 -2.38
C ILE A 12 10.60 7.38 -1.62
N GLY A 13 10.08 6.93 -0.46
CA GLY A 13 10.72 5.92 0.36
C GLY A 13 10.96 4.62 -0.41
N ARG A 14 10.02 4.22 -1.28
CA ARG A 14 10.11 3.00 -2.10
C ARG A 14 10.90 3.21 -3.40
N VAL A 15 10.79 4.40 -4.00
CA VAL A 15 11.46 4.72 -5.27
C VAL A 15 12.98 4.64 -5.14
N LEU A 16 13.52 4.96 -3.96
CA LEU A 16 14.95 4.87 -3.63
C LEU A 16 15.51 3.44 -3.54
N ASN A 17 14.65 2.41 -3.61
CA ASN A 17 15.09 1.02 -3.45
C ASN A 17 16.08 0.64 -4.57
N GLY A 18 17.23 0.09 -4.17
CA GLY A 18 18.33 -0.30 -5.06
C GLY A 18 19.09 0.86 -5.72
N GLN A 19 18.76 2.13 -5.43
CA GLN A 19 19.42 3.29 -6.07
C GLN A 19 20.71 3.71 -5.36
N ALA A 20 20.91 3.31 -4.10
CA ALA A 20 22.09 3.67 -3.32
C ALA A 20 22.65 2.46 -2.53
N SER A 21 23.96 2.22 -2.67
CA SER A 21 24.64 1.12 -1.96
C SER A 21 24.52 1.26 -0.44
N GLY A 22 24.16 0.17 0.25
CA GLY A 22 24.02 0.16 1.71
C GLY A 22 22.80 0.90 2.25
N VAL A 23 21.83 1.26 1.39
CA VAL A 23 20.49 1.69 1.79
C VAL A 23 19.53 0.54 1.52
N GLN A 24 18.95 -0.01 2.58
CA GLN A 24 17.95 -1.06 2.51
C GLN A 24 16.57 -0.45 2.74
N ILE A 25 15.65 -0.76 1.84
CA ILE A 25 14.27 -0.26 1.88
C ILE A 25 13.35 -1.46 1.87
N ASN A 26 12.65 -1.64 2.98
CA ASN A 26 11.69 -2.71 3.17
C ASN A 26 10.29 -2.10 3.23
N ALA A 27 9.51 -2.28 2.17
CA ALA A 27 8.07 -2.05 2.24
C ALA A 27 7.47 -3.12 3.16
N THR A 28 6.56 -2.74 4.05
CA THR A 28 5.93 -3.70 4.98
C THR A 28 5.00 -4.67 4.27
N ASN A 29 4.37 -4.25 3.16
CA ASN A 29 3.59 -5.07 2.25
C ASN A 29 3.38 -4.37 0.90
N GLY A 30 2.66 -5.01 -0.03
CA GLY A 30 2.35 -4.47 -1.36
C GLY A 30 1.17 -3.49 -1.42
N VAL A 31 0.48 -3.23 -0.31
CA VAL A 31 -0.67 -2.30 -0.30
C VAL A 31 -0.17 -0.88 -0.54
N SER A 32 -0.89 -0.12 -1.37
CA SER A 32 -0.52 1.28 -1.65
C SER A 32 -0.58 2.10 -0.37
N GLY A 33 0.42 2.97 -0.14
CA GLY A 33 0.49 3.85 1.03
C GLY A 33 0.94 3.19 2.33
N SER A 34 1.23 1.88 2.35
CA SER A 34 1.72 1.21 3.56
C SER A 34 3.15 1.63 3.90
N ALA A 35 3.46 1.65 5.20
CA ALA A 35 4.74 2.08 5.73
C ALA A 35 5.96 1.47 5.04
N THR A 36 7.02 2.27 5.00
CA THR A 36 8.33 1.85 4.49
C THR A 36 9.37 1.97 5.57
N ASN A 37 10.13 0.91 5.78
CA ASN A 37 11.29 0.93 6.66
C ASN A 37 12.57 1.17 5.86
N ILE A 38 13.29 2.25 6.17
CA ILE A 38 14.57 2.58 5.53
C ILE A 38 15.68 2.40 6.56
N VAL A 39 16.71 1.63 6.20
CA VAL A 39 17.86 1.34 7.05
C VAL A 39 19.14 1.59 6.27
N ILE A 40 20.06 2.38 6.84
CA ILE A 40 21.34 2.70 6.22
C ILE A 40 22.45 1.94 6.94
N ARG A 41 23.15 1.06 6.21
CA ARG A 41 24.25 0.21 6.69
C ARG A 41 23.85 -0.76 7.82
N GLY A 42 22.63 -1.29 7.75
CA GLY A 42 22.12 -2.29 8.69
C GLY A 42 21.66 -1.70 10.02
N TYR A 43 21.21 -2.57 10.92
CA TYR A 43 20.65 -2.20 12.21
C TYR A 43 21.77 -1.81 13.19
N THR A 44 21.71 -0.58 13.70
CA THR A 44 22.66 -0.04 14.69
C THR A 44 22.11 -0.10 16.12
N SER A 45 20.79 -0.32 16.26
CA SER A 45 20.11 -0.47 17.55
C SER A 45 19.24 -1.72 17.61
N ILE A 46 19.30 -2.40 18.75
CA ILE A 46 18.51 -3.61 19.06
C ILE A 46 17.07 -3.25 19.45
N SER A 47 16.86 -2.14 20.16
CA SER A 47 15.56 -1.77 20.74
C SER A 47 15.05 -0.39 20.36
N GLN A 48 15.87 0.46 19.73
CA GLN A 48 15.47 1.80 19.29
C GLN A 48 15.23 1.85 17.79
N GLY A 49 14.53 2.89 17.31
CA GLY A 49 14.30 3.12 15.90
C GLY A 49 15.61 3.18 15.09
N ASN A 50 15.64 2.47 13.97
CA ASN A 50 16.76 2.39 13.03
C ASN A 50 16.54 3.24 11.76
N GLN A 51 15.45 4.03 11.72
CA GLN A 51 15.18 4.97 10.64
C GLN A 51 16.24 6.08 10.63
N PRO A 52 16.72 6.52 9.45
CA PRO A 52 17.60 7.66 9.33
C PRO A 52 16.85 8.97 9.61
N LEU A 53 17.62 10.05 9.84
CA LEU A 53 17.06 11.40 9.88
C LEU A 53 16.79 11.88 8.46
N PHE A 54 15.62 12.47 8.25
CA PHE A 54 15.26 13.10 6.98
C PHE A 54 15.36 14.60 7.12
N ILE A 55 16.01 15.24 6.16
CA ILE A 55 16.13 16.69 6.09
C ILE A 55 15.55 17.11 4.74
N VAL A 56 14.51 17.93 4.75
CA VAL A 56 13.90 18.50 3.53
C VAL A 56 14.19 19.99 3.53
N ASP A 57 14.87 20.46 2.49
CA ASP A 57 15.25 21.88 2.32
C ASP A 57 15.96 22.47 3.55
N GLY A 58 16.78 21.64 4.23
CA GLY A 58 17.56 22.04 5.41
C GLY A 58 16.82 21.89 6.75
N VAL A 59 15.53 21.51 6.75
CA VAL A 59 14.73 21.34 7.97
C VAL A 59 14.48 19.85 8.26
N PRO A 60 14.59 19.38 9.51
CA PRO A 60 14.19 18.03 9.89
C PRO A 60 12.74 17.72 9.51
N PHE A 61 12.55 16.61 8.80
CA PHE A 61 11.25 16.10 8.40
C PHE A 61 10.92 14.85 9.20
N SER A 62 9.72 14.81 9.75
CA SER A 62 9.26 13.64 10.53
C SER A 62 9.02 12.46 9.60
N SER A 63 9.60 11.33 9.97
CA SER A 63 9.43 10.02 9.34
C SER A 63 8.45 9.13 10.11
N ASP A 64 7.68 9.72 11.02
CA ASP A 64 6.77 8.98 11.87
C ASP A 64 5.73 8.23 11.04
N THR A 65 5.28 7.11 11.57
CA THR A 65 4.22 6.31 10.96
C THR A 65 2.97 6.48 11.78
N ASN A 66 1.86 6.80 11.13
CA ASN A 66 0.57 6.88 11.80
C ASN A 66 0.16 5.48 12.21
N ALA A 67 0.33 5.11 13.49
CA ALA A 67 -0.03 3.79 13.96
C ALA A 67 -1.55 3.58 13.84
N GLN A 68 -1.97 2.74 12.89
CA GLN A 68 -3.37 2.31 12.76
C GLN A 68 -3.69 1.08 13.63
N GLY A 69 -2.65 0.47 14.22
CA GLY A 69 -2.79 -0.67 15.12
C GLY A 69 -1.44 -1.14 15.67
N ASN A 70 -1.42 -2.39 16.11
CA ASN A 70 -0.27 -3.07 16.71
C ASN A 70 0.37 -4.01 15.67
N PHE A 71 1.67 -4.32 15.83
CA PHE A 71 2.35 -5.43 15.15
C PHE A 71 1.47 -6.69 14.95
N VAL A 72 0.74 -7.12 15.99
CA VAL A 72 -0.12 -8.32 15.97
C VAL A 72 -1.43 -8.07 15.22
N ASN A 73 -2.13 -6.99 15.54
CA ASN A 73 -3.48 -6.71 15.03
C ASN A 73 -3.49 -5.99 13.67
N GLY A 74 -2.32 -5.79 13.07
CA GLY A 74 -2.12 -5.10 11.81
C GLY A 74 -1.80 -3.63 12.01
N ASN A 75 -0.75 -3.17 11.33
CA ASN A 75 -0.40 -1.77 11.21
C ASN A 75 -0.09 -1.47 9.74
N ASN A 76 -1.11 -1.07 8.99
CA ASN A 76 -0.95 -0.50 7.64
C ASN A 76 -0.76 1.01 7.70
N GLY A 77 -0.35 1.53 8.86
CA GLY A 77 -0.02 2.93 9.04
C GLY A 77 0.88 3.43 7.93
N SER A 78 0.55 4.61 7.42
CA SER A 78 1.30 5.23 6.37
C SER A 78 2.44 6.03 7.01
N SER A 79 3.66 5.91 6.46
CA SER A 79 4.79 6.73 6.90
C SER A 79 4.67 8.11 6.24
N ARG A 80 5.09 9.18 6.94
CA ARG A 80 5.02 10.55 6.40
C ARG A 80 5.85 10.79 5.13
N PHE A 81 6.66 9.84 4.69
CA PHE A 81 7.35 9.88 3.39
C PHE A 81 6.40 10.01 2.21
N ILE A 82 5.19 9.44 2.34
CA ILE A 82 4.15 9.59 1.35
C ILE A 82 3.70 11.05 1.22
N ASP A 83 4.03 11.96 2.14
CA ASP A 83 3.57 13.36 2.02
C ASP A 83 4.42 14.17 1.03
N LEU A 84 5.57 13.63 0.60
CA LEU A 84 6.45 14.28 -0.36
C LEU A 84 6.11 13.84 -1.79
N ASP A 85 5.88 14.81 -2.68
CA ASP A 85 5.69 14.56 -4.11
C ASP A 85 7.04 14.28 -4.79
N PRO A 86 7.26 13.08 -5.38
CA PRO A 86 8.47 12.74 -6.11
C PRO A 86 8.79 13.73 -7.25
N ASN A 87 7.78 14.33 -7.87
CA ASN A 87 7.95 15.28 -8.98
C ASN A 87 8.47 16.65 -8.53
N ASN A 88 8.41 16.95 -7.22
CA ASN A 88 8.97 18.17 -6.66
C ASN A 88 10.41 17.97 -6.15
N ILE A 89 11.02 16.80 -6.36
CA ILE A 89 12.35 16.50 -5.85
C ILE A 89 13.40 16.90 -6.87
N GLU A 90 14.27 17.82 -6.46
CA GLU A 90 15.45 18.20 -7.24
C GLU A 90 16.57 17.18 -7.03
N SER A 91 16.90 16.88 -5.77
CA SER A 91 17.96 15.92 -5.45
C SER A 91 17.75 15.20 -4.13
N ILE A 92 18.35 14.00 -4.03
CA ILE A 92 18.40 13.21 -2.81
C ILE A 92 19.86 12.81 -2.57
N ASN A 93 20.39 13.19 -1.42
CA ASN A 93 21.76 12.87 -1.00
C ASN A 93 21.72 12.05 0.28
N VAL A 94 22.46 10.93 0.32
CA VAL A 94 22.49 10.04 1.46
C VAL A 94 23.83 10.16 2.19
N LEU A 95 23.83 10.72 3.39
CA LEU A 95 24.99 10.77 4.26
C LEU A 95 25.04 9.52 5.14
N LYS A 96 26.19 8.85 5.13
CA LYS A 96 26.38 7.54 5.79
C LYS A 96 27.44 7.63 6.88
N GLY A 97 27.19 7.01 8.04
CA GLY A 97 28.16 6.89 9.12
C GLY A 97 28.56 8.24 9.75
N LEU A 98 29.86 8.41 10.04
CA LEU A 98 30.39 9.55 10.82
C LEU A 98 30.10 10.93 10.21
N ALA A 99 30.02 11.03 8.88
CA ALA A 99 29.70 12.30 8.21
C ALA A 99 28.31 12.83 8.59
N ALA A 100 27.33 11.94 8.79
CA ALA A 100 25.98 12.29 9.19
C ALA A 100 25.92 12.71 10.67
N ALA A 101 26.61 11.98 11.55
CA ALA A 101 26.64 12.26 12.98
C ALA A 101 27.36 13.58 13.33
N ASN A 102 28.37 13.97 12.54
CA ASN A 102 29.09 15.23 12.76
C ASN A 102 28.23 16.46 12.47
N LEU A 103 27.37 16.40 11.44
CA LEU A 103 26.52 17.52 11.04
C LEU A 103 25.20 17.57 11.80
N TYR A 104 24.63 16.41 12.14
CA TYR A 104 23.27 16.30 12.69
C TYR A 104 23.23 15.64 14.09
N GLY A 105 24.40 15.46 14.72
CA GLY A 105 24.52 14.93 16.07
C GLY A 105 23.94 13.52 16.22
N THR A 106 23.32 13.27 17.38
CA THR A 106 22.72 11.97 17.72
C THR A 106 21.59 11.57 16.78
N ALA A 107 20.86 12.53 16.20
CA ALA A 107 19.81 12.26 15.23
C ALA A 107 20.37 11.68 13.91
N GLY A 108 21.60 12.06 13.55
CA GLY A 108 22.29 11.53 12.36
C GLY A 108 22.97 10.17 12.56
N ARG A 109 22.86 9.54 13.74
CA ARG A 109 23.58 8.27 14.06
C ARG A 109 23.21 7.11 13.13
N ASN A 110 21.97 7.10 12.64
CA ASN A 110 21.44 6.07 11.72
C ASN A 110 21.62 6.47 10.25
N GLY A 111 22.37 7.54 9.96
CA GLY A 111 22.48 8.17 8.65
C GLY A 111 21.45 9.28 8.45
N VAL A 112 21.66 10.08 7.40
CA VAL A 112 20.81 11.22 7.04
C VAL A 112 20.47 11.16 5.56
N ILE A 113 19.21 11.34 5.23
CA ILE A 113 18.73 11.51 3.86
C ILE A 113 18.36 12.98 3.68
N LEU A 114 19.18 13.67 2.88
CA LEU A 114 18.98 15.06 2.49
C LEU A 114 18.14 15.09 1.22
N ILE A 115 17.02 15.78 1.28
CA ILE A 115 16.11 16.00 0.17
C ILE A 115 16.12 17.50 -0.10
N THR A 116 16.41 17.86 -1.35
CA THR A 116 16.22 19.22 -1.85
C THR A 116 15.07 19.21 -2.82
N THR A 117 14.06 20.04 -2.57
CA THR A 117 12.93 20.21 -3.47
C THR A 117 13.24 21.25 -4.54
N LYS A 118 12.49 21.24 -5.65
CA LYS A 118 12.58 22.28 -6.68
C LYS A 118 12.26 23.66 -6.08
N ASN A 119 11.39 23.72 -5.08
CA ASN A 119 11.08 24.93 -4.30
C ASN A 119 12.24 25.39 -3.41
N GLY A 120 12.99 24.46 -2.81
CA GLY A 120 14.21 24.78 -2.05
C GLY A 120 15.39 25.18 -2.92
N ALA A 121 15.41 24.73 -4.18
CA ALA A 121 16.47 24.97 -5.15
C ALA A 121 16.28 26.24 -6.00
N THR A 122 15.48 27.21 -5.56
CA THR A 122 15.20 28.45 -6.34
C THR A 122 16.45 29.22 -6.73
N GLY A 123 17.53 29.14 -5.94
CA GLY A 123 18.83 29.73 -6.29
C GLY A 123 19.47 29.18 -7.57
N ASN A 124 19.06 27.99 -8.03
CA ASN A 124 19.53 27.35 -9.26
C ASN A 124 18.66 27.67 -10.48
N VAL A 125 17.54 28.39 -10.30
CA VAL A 125 16.64 28.76 -11.40
C VAL A 125 17.33 29.79 -12.28
N ASN A 126 17.49 29.46 -13.56
CA ASN A 126 18.20 30.30 -14.54
C ASN A 126 17.31 30.74 -15.71
N LYS A 127 16.04 30.31 -15.73
CA LYS A 127 15.08 30.65 -16.79
C LYS A 127 14.13 31.75 -16.31
N LYS A 128 13.69 32.64 -17.22
CA LYS A 128 12.73 33.71 -16.91
C LYS A 128 11.41 33.14 -16.39
N LEU A 129 10.87 32.16 -17.11
CA LEU A 129 9.72 31.37 -16.72
C LEU A 129 9.83 30.00 -17.39
N GLU A 130 9.60 28.94 -16.62
CA GLU A 130 9.44 27.58 -17.10
C GLU A 130 8.23 26.95 -16.40
N ILE A 131 7.39 26.28 -17.18
CA ILE A 131 6.24 25.53 -16.68
C ILE A 131 6.38 24.11 -17.21
N SER A 132 6.36 23.14 -16.30
CA SER A 132 6.45 21.72 -16.60
C SER A 132 5.21 21.02 -16.09
N VAL A 133 4.57 20.23 -16.96
CA VAL A 133 3.39 19.42 -16.63
C VAL A 133 3.76 17.95 -16.86
N ASN A 134 3.68 17.15 -15.81
CA ASN A 134 3.91 15.72 -15.84
C ASN A 134 2.59 14.99 -15.54
N GLN A 135 2.22 14.05 -16.41
CA GLN A 135 1.08 13.17 -16.22
C GLN A 135 1.55 11.73 -16.38
N SER A 136 1.36 10.93 -15.35
CA SER A 136 1.73 9.52 -15.35
C SER A 136 0.53 8.66 -14.97
N VAL A 137 0.38 7.52 -15.64
CA VAL A 137 -0.67 6.54 -15.40
C VAL A 137 -0.04 5.17 -15.33
N PHE A 138 -0.35 4.43 -14.27
CA PHE A 138 0.19 3.10 -14.02
C PHE A 138 -0.92 2.14 -13.63
N PHE A 139 -0.70 0.88 -13.95
CA PHE A 139 -1.57 -0.23 -13.57
C PHE A 139 -0.79 -1.16 -12.66
N THR A 140 -1.41 -1.60 -11.56
CA THR A 140 -0.78 -2.46 -10.56
C THR A 140 -1.58 -3.75 -10.40
N GLU A 141 -0.89 -4.88 -10.43
CA GLU A 141 -1.51 -6.20 -10.27
C GLU A 141 -0.79 -6.97 -9.17
N ILE A 142 -1.47 -7.96 -8.61
CA ILE A 142 -0.81 -8.85 -7.64
C ILE A 142 0.35 -9.58 -8.32
N ALA A 143 1.53 -9.50 -7.72
CA ALA A 143 2.76 -9.99 -8.35
C ALA A 143 2.79 -11.52 -8.55
N SER A 144 2.21 -12.25 -7.61
CA SER A 144 2.11 -13.72 -7.67
C SER A 144 1.03 -14.21 -6.72
N LEU A 145 0.37 -15.29 -7.13
CA LEU A 145 -0.51 -16.09 -6.28
C LEU A 145 0.11 -17.48 -6.09
N PRO A 146 -0.20 -18.19 -5.00
CA PRO A 146 0.09 -19.61 -4.90
C PRO A 146 -0.63 -20.41 -5.99
N ASP A 147 -0.04 -21.54 -6.38
CA ASP A 147 -0.73 -22.52 -7.22
C ASP A 147 -1.74 -23.28 -6.35
N TYR A 148 -3.03 -23.12 -6.65
CA TYR A 148 -4.10 -23.83 -5.98
C TYR A 148 -4.41 -25.15 -6.67
N GLN A 149 -4.75 -26.16 -5.88
CA GLN A 149 -5.28 -27.41 -6.39
C GLN A 149 -6.79 -27.28 -6.64
N ASP A 150 -7.31 -27.97 -7.66
CA ASP A 150 -8.75 -28.01 -8.00
C ASP A 150 -9.29 -29.46 -7.97
N LYS A 151 -8.75 -30.30 -7.09
CA LYS A 151 -9.17 -31.70 -6.92
C LYS A 151 -10.12 -31.89 -5.76
N TYR A 152 -9.90 -31.18 -4.65
CA TYR A 152 -10.60 -31.34 -3.39
C TYR A 152 -11.15 -30.00 -2.91
N GLY A 153 -12.33 -29.97 -2.28
CA GLY A 153 -12.87 -28.74 -1.69
C GLY A 153 -12.77 -28.71 -0.17
N GLY A 154 -13.66 -27.94 0.46
CA GLY A 154 -13.73 -27.76 1.92
C GLY A 154 -13.98 -29.05 2.69
N GLY A 155 -13.12 -29.36 3.66
CA GLY A 155 -13.25 -30.54 4.52
C GLY A 155 -11.93 -31.21 4.93
N PHE A 156 -12.02 -32.40 5.49
CA PHE A 156 -10.90 -33.26 5.88
C PHE A 156 -11.25 -34.72 5.64
N ASP A 157 -10.25 -35.56 5.34
CA ASP A 157 -10.42 -37.01 5.16
C ASP A 157 -11.55 -37.36 4.17
N GLN A 158 -11.69 -36.58 3.09
CA GLN A 158 -12.77 -36.68 2.09
C GLN A 158 -14.18 -36.40 2.62
N ALA A 159 -14.34 -36.01 3.88
CA ALA A 159 -15.61 -35.58 4.45
C ALA A 159 -15.77 -34.07 4.35
N PHE A 160 -16.95 -33.62 3.91
CA PHE A 160 -17.27 -32.22 3.74
C PHE A 160 -17.32 -31.48 5.09
N GLY A 161 -16.85 -30.23 5.08
CA GLY A 161 -17.13 -29.30 6.16
C GLY A 161 -16.78 -27.86 5.78
N TRP A 162 -17.46 -26.90 6.41
CA TRP A 162 -17.21 -25.47 6.27
C TRP A 162 -15.97 -25.03 7.07
N PHE A 163 -14.84 -25.68 6.78
CA PHE A 163 -13.53 -25.39 7.36
C PHE A 163 -12.67 -24.68 6.33
N PHE A 164 -11.69 -23.89 6.79
CA PHE A 164 -10.62 -23.40 5.94
C PHE A 164 -9.60 -24.52 5.66
N SER A 165 -9.98 -25.46 4.80
CA SER A 165 -9.20 -26.61 4.38
C SER A 165 -9.53 -26.95 2.93
N ASN A 166 -8.61 -27.63 2.25
CA ASN A 166 -8.78 -28.10 0.87
C ASN A 166 -8.55 -29.62 0.77
N TRP A 167 -8.95 -30.36 1.81
CA TRP A 167 -8.81 -31.82 1.91
C TRP A 167 -10.15 -32.53 2.17
N GLY A 168 -11.25 -31.89 1.76
CA GLY A 168 -12.58 -32.47 1.76
C GLY A 168 -12.84 -33.33 0.52
N PRO A 169 -14.13 -33.56 0.19
CA PRO A 169 -14.52 -34.39 -0.94
C PRO A 169 -13.87 -33.96 -2.26
N SER A 170 -13.59 -34.94 -3.12
CA SER A 170 -13.13 -34.69 -4.49
C SER A 170 -14.21 -33.96 -5.30
N PHE A 171 -13.85 -32.93 -6.07
CA PHE A 171 -14.78 -32.29 -6.99
C PHE A 171 -15.24 -33.20 -8.14
N ARG A 172 -14.54 -34.32 -8.38
CA ARG A 172 -14.79 -35.23 -9.51
C ARG A 172 -15.30 -36.60 -9.09
N ASP A 173 -14.90 -37.07 -7.91
CA ASP A 173 -15.05 -38.46 -7.47
C ASP A 173 -15.65 -38.54 -6.05
N SER A 174 -16.68 -37.74 -5.77
CA SER A 174 -17.40 -37.73 -4.49
C SER A 174 -18.85 -38.21 -4.63
N GLY A 175 -19.38 -38.86 -3.59
CA GLY A 175 -20.77 -39.28 -3.49
C GLY A 175 -21.57 -38.48 -2.45
N PRO A 176 -22.91 -38.59 -2.42
CA PRO A 176 -23.76 -37.92 -1.42
C PRO A 176 -23.34 -38.19 0.03
N GLU A 177 -22.79 -39.37 0.30
CA GLU A 177 -22.28 -39.81 1.60
C GLU A 177 -21.17 -38.89 2.16
N ASP A 178 -20.38 -38.28 1.29
CA ASP A 178 -19.25 -37.43 1.68
C ASP A 178 -19.71 -36.06 2.23
N PHE A 179 -20.95 -35.68 1.94
CA PHE A 179 -21.51 -34.35 2.27
C PHE A 179 -22.48 -34.37 3.45
N GLY A 180 -22.93 -35.54 3.89
CA GLY A 180 -23.85 -35.69 5.02
C GLY A 180 -25.08 -34.78 4.92
N SER A 181 -25.36 -34.02 5.99
CA SER A 181 -26.52 -33.11 6.05
C SER A 181 -26.40 -31.89 5.14
N ALA A 182 -25.23 -31.62 4.56
CA ALA A 182 -25.05 -30.54 3.61
C ALA A 182 -25.55 -30.89 2.22
N PHE A 183 -25.69 -32.18 1.86
CA PHE A 183 -26.13 -32.59 0.52
C PHE A 183 -27.52 -32.03 0.18
N ARG A 184 -27.70 -31.52 -1.05
CA ARG A 184 -28.96 -30.99 -1.57
C ARG A 184 -29.39 -31.60 -2.90
N GLY A 185 -28.50 -32.35 -3.56
CA GLY A 185 -28.79 -33.01 -4.82
C GLY A 185 -27.60 -32.97 -5.78
N VAL A 186 -27.86 -33.32 -7.04
CA VAL A 186 -26.89 -33.27 -8.12
C VAL A 186 -27.51 -32.47 -9.27
N ALA A 187 -26.76 -31.50 -9.79
CA ALA A 187 -27.16 -30.75 -10.97
C ALA A 187 -27.11 -31.61 -12.24
N ASN A 188 -27.71 -31.13 -13.33
CA ASN A 188 -27.79 -31.88 -14.59
C ASN A 188 -26.42 -32.21 -15.20
N ASP A 189 -25.40 -31.42 -14.90
CA ASP A 189 -24.02 -31.62 -15.36
C ASP A 189 -23.20 -32.55 -14.44
N GLY A 190 -23.81 -33.10 -13.39
CA GLY A 190 -23.15 -33.95 -12.40
C GLY A 190 -22.56 -33.20 -11.21
N THR A 191 -22.65 -31.86 -11.15
CA THR A 191 -22.13 -31.08 -10.01
C THR A 191 -22.94 -31.37 -8.74
N ILE A 192 -22.25 -31.68 -7.64
CA ILE A 192 -22.90 -31.83 -6.33
C ILE A 192 -23.42 -30.47 -5.85
N LEU A 193 -24.67 -30.44 -5.36
CA LEU A 193 -25.27 -29.27 -4.72
C LEU A 193 -25.27 -29.48 -3.21
N ILE A 194 -24.79 -28.47 -2.48
CA ILE A 194 -24.74 -28.46 -1.01
C ILE A 194 -25.58 -27.32 -0.42
N SER A 195 -25.74 -27.27 0.90
CA SER A 195 -26.38 -26.14 1.58
C SER A 195 -25.62 -24.84 1.30
N HIS A 196 -26.32 -23.71 1.26
CA HIS A 196 -25.64 -22.42 1.06
C HIS A 196 -24.70 -22.08 2.24
N PRO A 197 -23.50 -21.52 2.02
CA PRO A 197 -22.54 -21.20 3.09
C PRO A 197 -23.13 -20.32 4.20
N THR A 198 -24.06 -19.42 3.84
CA THR A 198 -24.73 -18.53 4.80
C THR A 198 -25.59 -19.28 5.82
N GLN A 199 -25.99 -20.51 5.51
CA GLN A 199 -26.83 -21.34 6.38
C GLN A 199 -26.03 -22.13 7.44
N ASN A 200 -24.70 -21.99 7.45
CA ASN A 200 -23.84 -22.68 8.42
C ASN A 200 -23.80 -22.01 9.82
N ASN A 201 -24.37 -20.81 9.95
CA ASN A 201 -24.43 -20.07 11.21
C ASN A 201 -25.82 -19.44 11.38
N ALA A 202 -26.45 -19.61 12.54
CA ALA A 202 -27.82 -19.14 12.77
C ALA A 202 -27.99 -17.61 12.62
N ALA A 203 -27.00 -16.82 13.04
CA ALA A 203 -27.05 -15.36 12.90
C ALA A 203 -26.91 -14.93 11.43
N VAL A 204 -26.02 -15.60 10.68
CA VAL A 204 -25.84 -15.34 9.24
C VAL A 204 -27.07 -15.81 8.46
N ALA A 205 -27.65 -16.97 8.81
CA ALA A 205 -28.87 -17.47 8.18
C ALA A 205 -30.06 -16.52 8.38
N ALA A 206 -30.20 -15.94 9.59
CA ALA A 206 -31.21 -14.94 9.89
C ALA A 206 -31.01 -13.63 9.10
N ALA A 207 -29.75 -13.27 8.79
CA ALA A 207 -29.43 -12.10 7.97
C ALA A 207 -29.70 -12.33 6.47
N PHE A 208 -29.68 -13.58 6.01
CA PHE A 208 -29.89 -13.92 4.60
C PHE A 208 -30.92 -15.06 4.42
N PRO A 209 -32.19 -14.84 4.77
CA PRO A 209 -33.25 -15.85 4.63
C PRO A 209 -33.51 -16.27 3.18
N GLU A 210 -33.19 -15.42 2.21
CA GLU A 210 -33.31 -15.70 0.77
C GLU A 210 -32.45 -16.89 0.31
N PHE A 211 -31.39 -17.24 1.05
CA PHE A 211 -30.52 -18.38 0.72
C PHE A 211 -30.89 -19.68 1.46
N ALA A 212 -31.96 -19.71 2.27
CA ALA A 212 -32.34 -20.88 3.05
C ALA A 212 -32.54 -22.14 2.19
N ASP A 213 -33.21 -21.98 1.06
CA ASP A 213 -33.53 -23.05 0.11
C ASP A 213 -32.73 -22.95 -1.19
N THR A 214 -31.68 -22.15 -1.24
CA THR A 214 -30.83 -22.00 -2.43
C THR A 214 -29.68 -23.00 -2.38
N PRO A 215 -29.64 -24.04 -3.24
CA PRO A 215 -28.52 -24.96 -3.27
C PRO A 215 -27.27 -24.27 -3.82
N TYR A 216 -26.11 -24.66 -3.30
CA TYR A 216 -24.83 -24.09 -3.63
C TYR A 216 -23.97 -25.11 -4.39
N PRO A 217 -23.48 -24.80 -5.62
CA PRO A 217 -22.68 -25.74 -6.39
C PRO A 217 -21.29 -25.98 -5.78
N TYR A 218 -20.98 -27.23 -5.47
CA TYR A 218 -19.67 -27.66 -4.98
C TYR A 218 -18.72 -27.93 -6.15
N ARG A 219 -17.90 -26.93 -6.48
CA ARG A 219 -16.93 -26.96 -7.58
C ARG A 219 -15.74 -26.05 -7.26
N PRO A 220 -14.60 -26.16 -7.95
CA PRO A 220 -13.52 -25.21 -7.79
C PRO A 220 -13.92 -23.84 -8.38
N TYR A 221 -13.64 -22.78 -7.63
CA TYR A 221 -13.83 -21.37 -8.00
C TYR A 221 -12.49 -20.64 -8.01
N ASP A 222 -12.31 -19.66 -8.89
CA ASP A 222 -11.12 -18.78 -8.94
C ASP A 222 -11.12 -17.67 -7.88
N ASN A 223 -11.72 -17.97 -6.72
CA ASN A 223 -12.01 -17.08 -5.62
C ASN A 223 -10.86 -16.18 -5.14
N VAL A 224 -9.66 -16.74 -4.97
CA VAL A 224 -8.48 -15.97 -4.52
C VAL A 224 -8.02 -15.01 -5.60
N LYS A 225 -7.99 -15.45 -6.85
CA LYS A 225 -7.57 -14.64 -7.99
C LYS A 225 -8.56 -13.50 -8.23
N ASP A 226 -9.85 -13.83 -8.24
CA ASP A 226 -10.93 -12.90 -8.54
C ASP A 226 -11.18 -11.86 -7.44
N PHE A 227 -10.67 -12.11 -6.22
CA PHE A 227 -10.64 -11.11 -5.15
C PHE A 227 -9.77 -9.89 -5.51
N PHE A 228 -8.63 -10.13 -6.17
CA PHE A 228 -7.73 -9.06 -6.59
C PHE A 228 -8.20 -8.45 -7.90
N ARG A 229 -7.92 -7.16 -8.06
CA ARG A 229 -8.23 -6.39 -9.27
C ARG A 229 -6.97 -5.74 -9.80
N THR A 230 -6.98 -5.37 -11.08
CA THR A 230 -5.99 -4.41 -11.60
C THR A 230 -6.24 -3.05 -10.93
N GLY A 231 -5.27 -2.59 -10.16
CA GLY A 231 -5.21 -1.27 -9.58
C GLY A 231 -4.77 -0.21 -10.59
N SER A 232 -4.92 1.06 -10.23
CA SER A 232 -4.57 2.21 -11.06
C SER A 232 -3.96 3.31 -10.22
N ALA A 233 -2.82 3.85 -10.62
CA ALA A 233 -2.21 5.02 -10.03
C ALA A 233 -2.09 6.13 -11.09
N VAL A 234 -2.68 7.29 -10.80
CA VAL A 234 -2.67 8.47 -11.65
C VAL A 234 -1.98 9.59 -10.90
N ASN A 235 -0.90 10.11 -11.48
CA ASN A 235 -0.09 11.16 -10.88
C ASN A 235 -0.03 12.36 -11.84
N THR A 236 -0.43 13.53 -11.36
CA THR A 236 -0.41 14.79 -12.10
C THR A 236 0.45 15.79 -11.32
N SER A 237 1.46 16.36 -11.96
CA SER A 237 2.31 17.37 -11.36
C SER A 237 2.45 18.58 -12.28
N ILE A 238 2.29 19.77 -11.72
CA ILE A 238 2.49 21.05 -12.39
C ILE A 238 3.55 21.80 -11.59
N ASN A 239 4.64 22.14 -12.25
CA ASN A 239 5.75 22.89 -11.66
C ASN A 239 5.94 24.17 -12.46
N ALA A 240 6.06 25.30 -11.76
CA ALA A 240 6.35 26.59 -12.36
C ALA A 240 7.55 27.20 -11.64
N GLN A 241 8.55 27.64 -12.39
CA GLN A 241 9.73 28.30 -11.83
C GLN A 241 10.15 29.48 -12.68
N GLY A 242 10.71 30.51 -12.06
CA GLY A 242 11.13 31.70 -12.76
C GLY A 242 12.14 32.53 -11.99
N ARG A 243 12.83 33.38 -12.73
CA ARG A 243 13.80 34.34 -12.20
C ARG A 243 13.60 35.70 -12.86
N SER A 244 13.67 36.76 -12.05
CA SER A 244 13.59 38.14 -12.51
C SER A 244 14.73 38.47 -13.46
N GLU A 245 14.52 39.46 -14.34
CA GLU A 245 15.53 39.83 -15.35
C GLU A 245 16.83 40.36 -14.73
N ASP A 246 16.74 41.03 -13.58
CA ASP A 246 17.89 41.50 -12.82
C ASP A 246 18.57 40.38 -12.00
N GLY A 247 18.01 39.17 -12.04
CA GLY A 247 18.55 37.98 -11.38
C GLY A 247 18.39 37.96 -9.86
N LYS A 248 17.77 38.98 -9.26
CA LYS A 248 17.70 39.15 -7.79
C LYS A 248 16.58 38.36 -7.14
N ILE A 249 15.53 38.03 -7.89
CA ILE A 249 14.36 37.31 -7.38
C ILE A 249 14.20 36.02 -8.17
N SER A 250 14.09 34.91 -7.46
CA SER A 250 13.75 33.61 -8.05
C SER A 250 12.64 32.97 -7.26
N TYR A 251 11.73 32.30 -7.94
CA TYR A 251 10.59 31.62 -7.34
C TYR A 251 10.34 30.27 -8.01
N ALA A 252 9.70 29.38 -7.25
CA ALA A 252 9.21 28.10 -7.74
C ALA A 252 7.90 27.77 -7.02
N ALA A 253 6.97 27.16 -7.73
CA ALA A 253 5.71 26.68 -7.19
C ALA A 253 5.43 25.30 -7.79
N ASN A 254 4.90 24.40 -6.97
CA ASN A 254 4.46 23.09 -7.43
C ASN A 254 3.05 22.78 -6.94
N PHE A 255 2.31 22.08 -7.78
CA PHE A 255 1.09 21.38 -7.42
C PHE A 255 1.22 19.92 -7.84
N GLY A 256 0.93 19.01 -6.93
CA GLY A 256 0.93 17.57 -7.19
C GLY A 256 -0.36 16.92 -6.74
N HIS A 257 -0.95 16.08 -7.60
CA HIS A 257 -2.13 15.27 -7.32
C HIS A 257 -1.83 13.80 -7.63
N LEU A 258 -1.98 12.93 -6.64
CA LEU A 258 -1.90 11.49 -6.79
C LEU A 258 -3.23 10.87 -6.38
N GLU A 259 -3.78 10.03 -7.25
CA GLU A 259 -4.86 9.09 -6.92
C GLU A 259 -4.38 7.67 -7.23
N ASP A 260 -4.26 6.84 -6.20
CA ASP A 260 -3.85 5.45 -6.31
C ASP A 260 -4.92 4.53 -5.72
N LYS A 261 -5.41 3.61 -6.54
CA LYS A 261 -6.32 2.54 -6.19
C LYS A 261 -5.55 1.24 -6.30
N GLY A 262 -5.23 0.64 -5.16
CA GLY A 262 -4.46 -0.61 -5.13
C GLY A 262 -5.23 -1.82 -5.67
N PHE A 263 -4.48 -2.91 -5.85
CA PHE A 263 -4.96 -4.19 -6.37
C PHE A 263 -5.88 -4.94 -5.41
N THR A 264 -5.96 -4.54 -4.13
CA THR A 264 -6.95 -5.05 -3.17
C THR A 264 -8.18 -4.15 -3.13
N PRO A 265 -9.41 -4.71 -3.14
CA PRO A 265 -10.62 -3.96 -2.84
C PRO A 265 -10.50 -3.15 -1.54
N GLY A 266 -11.01 -1.93 -1.54
CA GLY A 266 -10.91 -1.04 -0.38
C GLY A 266 -9.52 -0.47 -0.09
N ASN A 267 -8.52 -0.58 -0.98
CA ASN A 267 -7.29 0.20 -0.85
C ASN A 267 -7.30 1.44 -1.76
N LYS A 268 -7.13 2.63 -1.17
CA LYS A 268 -7.09 3.91 -1.85
C LYS A 268 -6.11 4.86 -1.15
N LEU A 269 -5.32 5.59 -1.92
CA LEU A 269 -4.47 6.67 -1.45
C LEU A 269 -4.72 7.88 -2.35
N ARG A 270 -5.03 9.03 -1.73
CA ARG A 270 -5.14 10.31 -2.44
C ARG A 270 -4.25 11.32 -1.77
N ARG A 271 -3.39 11.98 -2.54
CA ARG A 271 -2.48 13.01 -2.04
C ARG A 271 -2.58 14.27 -2.88
N ASN A 272 -2.73 15.41 -2.22
CA ASN A 272 -2.60 16.72 -2.83
C ASN A 272 -1.45 17.44 -2.15
N THR A 273 -0.51 17.95 -2.95
CA THR A 273 0.63 18.73 -2.47
C THR A 273 0.63 20.09 -3.14
N PHE A 274 0.96 21.10 -2.35
CA PHE A 274 1.19 22.46 -2.81
C PHE A 274 2.49 22.92 -2.19
N GLY A 275 3.35 23.52 -2.99
CA GLY A 275 4.57 24.10 -2.48
C GLY A 275 4.92 25.38 -3.19
N PHE A 276 5.60 26.25 -2.46
CA PHE A 276 6.10 27.51 -2.95
C PHE A 276 7.47 27.77 -2.35
N GLY A 277 8.41 28.22 -3.15
CA GLY A 277 9.74 28.62 -2.75
C GLY A 277 10.11 29.95 -3.37
N GLY A 278 10.89 30.74 -2.64
CA GLY A 278 11.37 32.03 -3.12
C GLY A 278 12.71 32.41 -2.52
N LYS A 279 13.52 33.07 -3.34
CA LYS A 279 14.75 33.74 -2.94
C LYS A 279 14.73 35.18 -3.47
N ALA A 280 15.12 36.13 -2.62
CA ALA A 280 15.27 37.53 -2.96
C ALA A 280 16.60 38.08 -2.44
N GLU A 281 17.39 38.68 -3.32
CA GLU A 281 18.61 39.43 -3.00
C GLU A 281 18.28 40.92 -2.95
N LEU A 282 18.35 41.50 -1.76
CA LEU A 282 18.08 42.91 -1.51
C LEU A 282 19.31 43.78 -1.85
N SER A 283 19.08 45.07 -2.04
CA SER A 283 20.12 46.04 -2.45
C SER A 283 21.32 46.19 -1.50
N ASN A 284 21.17 45.76 -0.25
CA ASN A 284 22.20 45.77 0.80
C ASN A 284 22.94 44.42 0.93
N SER A 285 22.94 43.58 -0.12
CA SER A 285 23.54 42.24 -0.12
C SER A 285 22.91 41.27 0.89
N PHE A 286 21.71 41.56 1.39
CA PHE A 286 20.95 40.67 2.24
C PHE A 286 20.12 39.71 1.37
N SER A 287 20.20 38.40 1.65
CA SER A 287 19.41 37.39 0.93
C SER A 287 18.33 36.83 1.86
N ILE A 288 17.09 36.83 1.37
CA ILE A 288 15.96 36.16 2.03
C ILE A 288 15.61 34.93 1.21
N ASN A 289 15.55 33.77 1.87
CA ASN A 289 15.11 32.51 1.27
C ASN A 289 13.97 31.95 2.11
N GLY A 290 12.93 31.44 1.48
CA GLY A 290 11.80 30.83 2.16
C GLY A 290 11.13 29.77 1.32
N THR A 291 10.63 28.74 2.01
CA THR A 291 9.88 27.63 1.41
C THR A 291 8.65 27.35 2.26
N LEU A 292 7.53 27.11 1.59
CA LEU A 292 6.26 26.70 2.18
C LEU A 292 5.80 25.43 1.47
N GLY A 293 5.37 24.45 2.25
CA GLY A 293 4.80 23.20 1.75
C GLY A 293 3.53 22.85 2.51
N TYR A 294 2.51 22.41 1.79
CA TYR A 294 1.27 21.88 2.32
C TYR A 294 0.96 20.56 1.62
N THR A 295 0.74 19.50 2.41
CA THR A 295 0.29 18.22 1.90
C THR A 295 -0.95 17.77 2.65
N ARG A 296 -1.93 17.27 1.91
CA ARG A 296 -3.06 16.51 2.45
C ARG A 296 -3.08 15.12 1.83
N THR A 297 -2.98 14.12 2.69
CA THR A 297 -3.02 12.70 2.32
C THR A 297 -4.24 12.05 2.95
N ASP A 298 -5.15 11.53 2.13
CA ASP A 298 -6.25 10.69 2.55
C ASP A 298 -5.90 9.23 2.19
N PHE A 299 -5.79 8.37 3.19
CA PHE A 299 -5.37 6.98 3.02
C PHE A 299 -6.43 6.02 3.59
N PHE A 300 -6.78 5.00 2.82
CA PHE A 300 -7.67 3.92 3.21
C PHE A 300 -7.09 2.58 2.77
N SER A 301 -7.08 1.62 3.67
CA SER A 301 -6.55 0.29 3.44
C SER A 301 -7.44 -0.76 4.07
N PRO A 302 -7.57 -1.95 3.45
CA PRO A 302 -8.12 -3.09 4.15
C PRO A 302 -7.23 -3.46 5.35
N PRO A 303 -7.78 -4.17 6.34
CA PRO A 303 -7.00 -4.63 7.48
C PRO A 303 -6.01 -5.72 7.05
N VAL A 304 -4.74 -5.57 7.44
CA VAL A 304 -3.66 -6.54 7.17
C VAL A 304 -2.96 -6.85 8.49
N ALA A 305 -3.61 -7.65 9.32
CA ALA A 305 -2.99 -8.23 10.50
C ALA A 305 -2.02 -9.36 10.13
N ALA A 306 -1.09 -9.64 11.03
CA ALA A 306 -0.24 -10.82 10.91
C ALA A 306 -1.11 -12.08 10.92
N SER A 307 -0.73 -13.08 10.14
CA SER A 307 -1.49 -14.32 9.97
C SER A 307 -0.55 -15.50 9.73
N THR A 308 -0.90 -16.68 10.25
CA THR A 308 -0.21 -17.97 9.99
C THR A 308 -1.13 -19.02 9.38
N GLY A 309 -2.27 -18.60 8.83
CA GLY A 309 -3.28 -19.51 8.34
C GLY A 309 -4.58 -18.78 8.03
N ASN A 310 -5.68 -19.44 8.31
CA ASN A 310 -7.05 -18.98 8.03
C ASN A 310 -7.61 -17.91 8.98
N GLY A 311 -6.75 -17.07 9.54
CA GLY A 311 -7.13 -16.11 10.57
C GLY A 311 -6.04 -15.09 10.85
N ALA A 312 -6.41 -13.97 11.45
CA ALA A 312 -5.46 -13.00 11.99
C ALA A 312 -5.00 -13.40 13.40
N PHE A 313 -3.79 -13.00 13.79
CA PHE A 313 -3.38 -13.05 15.19
C PHE A 313 -4.14 -12.02 16.02
N GLY A 314 -4.39 -12.35 17.30
CA GLY A 314 -5.04 -11.46 18.26
C GLY A 314 -6.51 -11.22 17.91
N SER A 315 -6.95 -9.97 18.01
CA SER A 315 -8.32 -9.53 17.69
C SER A 315 -8.40 -8.74 16.38
N GLY A 316 -7.31 -8.70 15.61
CA GLY A 316 -7.25 -8.02 14.31
C GLY A 316 -7.96 -8.80 13.20
N SER A 317 -7.90 -8.25 11.99
CA SER A 317 -8.38 -8.92 10.77
C SER A 317 -7.31 -8.83 9.69
N SER A 318 -7.21 -9.84 8.83
CA SER A 318 -6.23 -9.88 7.75
C SER A 318 -6.89 -10.32 6.47
N VAL A 319 -6.99 -9.40 5.51
CA VAL A 319 -7.51 -9.69 4.19
C VAL A 319 -6.71 -10.82 3.52
N PHE A 320 -5.38 -10.80 3.60
CA PHE A 320 -4.54 -11.83 3.01
C PHE A 320 -4.65 -13.17 3.75
N GLY A 321 -4.72 -13.14 5.10
CA GLY A 321 -4.88 -14.36 5.90
C GLY A 321 -6.20 -15.08 5.63
N HIS A 322 -7.30 -14.34 5.42
CA HIS A 322 -8.58 -14.97 5.11
C HIS A 322 -8.68 -15.37 3.65
N VAL A 323 -8.28 -14.51 2.72
CA VAL A 323 -8.42 -14.76 1.28
C VAL A 323 -7.55 -15.94 0.85
N PHE A 324 -6.25 -15.97 1.18
CA PHE A 324 -5.34 -17.01 0.67
C PHE A 324 -5.66 -18.43 1.15
N PHE A 325 -6.32 -18.56 2.29
CA PHE A 325 -6.69 -19.85 2.88
C PHE A 325 -8.15 -20.23 2.64
N THR A 326 -8.94 -19.37 1.99
CA THR A 326 -10.34 -19.66 1.68
C THR A 326 -10.41 -20.90 0.77
N PRO A 327 -11.21 -21.94 1.12
CA PRO A 327 -11.30 -23.15 0.33
C PRO A 327 -11.73 -22.89 -1.12
N ARG A 328 -11.23 -23.70 -2.05
CA ARG A 328 -11.55 -23.56 -3.49
C ARG A 328 -13.03 -23.80 -3.81
N SER A 329 -13.76 -24.45 -2.91
CA SER A 329 -15.21 -24.64 -3.01
C SER A 329 -16.03 -23.41 -2.59
N ILE A 330 -15.41 -22.28 -2.27
CA ILE A 330 -16.10 -21.04 -1.86
C ILE A 330 -15.96 -19.97 -2.94
N ASP A 331 -17.08 -19.54 -3.49
CA ASP A 331 -17.23 -18.43 -4.43
C ASP A 331 -17.22 -17.10 -3.67
N LEU A 332 -16.01 -16.67 -3.28
CA LEU A 332 -15.84 -15.47 -2.47
C LEU A 332 -16.47 -14.22 -3.11
N MET A 333 -16.51 -14.15 -4.44
CA MET A 333 -17.00 -12.98 -5.18
C MET A 333 -18.50 -13.06 -5.49
N GLY A 334 -19.09 -14.25 -5.49
CA GLY A 334 -20.53 -14.48 -5.62
C GLY A 334 -21.32 -14.39 -4.32
N LEU A 335 -20.65 -14.35 -3.16
CA LEU A 335 -21.30 -14.29 -1.84
C LEU A 335 -21.55 -12.85 -1.37
N PRO A 336 -22.60 -12.60 -0.56
CA PRO A 336 -22.80 -11.31 0.08
C PRO A 336 -21.61 -10.94 0.99
N TYR A 337 -21.14 -9.71 0.87
CA TYR A 337 -19.98 -9.19 1.63
C TYR A 337 -20.37 -8.16 2.70
N GLN A 338 -21.66 -7.82 2.82
CA GLN A 338 -22.23 -6.92 3.82
C GLN A 338 -23.41 -7.60 4.51
N ASN A 339 -23.43 -7.52 5.84
CA ASN A 339 -24.59 -7.92 6.61
C ASN A 339 -25.70 -6.86 6.44
N PRO A 340 -26.89 -7.21 5.92
CA PRO A 340 -27.98 -6.25 5.71
C PRO A 340 -28.62 -5.75 7.02
N ILE A 341 -28.28 -6.36 8.16
CA ILE A 341 -28.84 -6.01 9.48
C ILE A 341 -27.94 -5.01 10.22
N ASP A 342 -26.66 -4.87 9.83
CA ASP A 342 -25.69 -3.96 10.47
C ASP A 342 -25.76 -2.51 9.95
#